data_AF-A0A8J6I316-F1
#
_entry.id   AF-A0A8J6I316-F1
#
_cell.length_a   1.000
_cell.length_b   1.000
_cell.length_c   1.000
_cell.angle_alpha   90.00
_cell.angle_beta   90.00
_cell.angle_gamma   90.00
#
_symmetry.space_group_name_H-M   'P 1'
#
loop_
_entity.id
_entity.type
_entity.pdbx_description
1 polymer ?
#
loop_
_entity_poly.entity_id
_entity_poly.type
_entity_poly.pdbx_seq_one_letter_code
_entity_poly.pdbx_strand_id
1 'polypeptide(L)' 'GDGFRSGFLAGQSWGLGLERSAQVGSLLATLVLETVGTQEYQVKVADFLDRLTDSYGADAEAEVRPHLIVE' A
#
# COMPACT_ATOMS: atom_id res chain seq x y z
N GLY A 1 2.85 -10.95 -6.62
CA GLY A 1 2.02 -12.06 -6.14
C GLY A 1 0.67 -11.55 -5.69
N ASP A 2 0.06 -12.23 -4.73
CA ASP A 2 -1.28 -11.89 -4.23
C ASP A 2 -1.30 -10.54 -3.52
N GLY A 3 -0.29 -10.23 -2.68
CA GLY A 3 -0.15 -8.92 -2.04
C GLY A 3 -0.11 -7.74 -3.01
N PHE A 4 0.51 -7.90 -4.18
CA PHE A 4 0.48 -6.84 -5.20
C PHE A 4 -0.93 -6.64 -5.75
N ARG A 5 -1.60 -7.74 -6.11
CA ARG A 5 -2.93 -7.69 -6.73
C ARG A 5 -3.97 -7.17 -5.74
N SER A 6 -3.92 -7.59 -4.48
CA SER A 6 -4.82 -7.07 -3.45
C SER A 6 -4.61 -5.57 -3.22
N GLY A 7 -3.36 -5.10 -3.09
CA GLY A 7 -3.08 -3.68 -2.90
C GLY A 7 -3.43 -2.83 -4.12
N PHE A 8 -3.16 -3.33 -5.34
CA PHE A 8 -3.57 -2.66 -6.57
C PHE A 8 -5.10 -2.56 -6.69
N LEU A 9 -5.83 -3.64 -6.43
CA LEU A 9 -7.28 -3.63 -6.49
C LEU A 9 -7.91 -2.78 -5.38
N ALA A 10 -7.29 -2.70 -4.21
CA ALA A 10 -7.67 -1.76 -3.16
C ALA A 10 -7.49 -0.30 -3.61
N GLY A 11 -6.34 0.04 -4.21
CA GLY A 11 -6.13 1.37 -4.78
C GLY A 11 -7.18 1.72 -5.84
N GLN A 12 -7.51 0.77 -6.72
CA GLN A 12 -8.57 0.97 -7.71
C GLN A 12 -9.96 1.12 -7.08
N SER A 13 -10.27 0.39 -6.00
CA SER A 13 -11.57 0.53 -5.31
C SER A 13 -11.70 1.85 -4.54
N TRP A 14 -10.58 2.44 -4.14
CA TRP A 14 -10.49 3.79 -3.59
C TRP A 14 -10.61 4.90 -4.64
N GLY A 15 -10.64 4.56 -5.93
CA GLY A 15 -10.73 5.51 -7.04
C GLY A 15 -9.39 6.12 -7.46
N LEU A 16 -8.27 5.56 -7.02
CA LEU A 16 -6.94 6.01 -7.40
C LEU A 16 -6.64 5.64 -8.87
N GLY A 17 -5.72 6.41 -9.49
CA GLY A 17 -5.20 6.09 -10.81
C GLY A 17 -4.29 4.86 -10.80
N LEU A 18 -4.01 4.32 -12.00
CA LEU A 18 -3.24 3.08 -12.16
C LEU A 18 -1.85 3.14 -11.49
N GLU A 19 -1.18 4.29 -11.54
CA GLU A 19 0.14 4.48 -10.94
C GLU A 19 0.08 4.36 -9.41
N ARG A 20 -0.82 5.09 -8.75
CA ARG A 20 -1.00 5.07 -7.29
C ARG A 20 -1.45 3.70 -6.81
N SER A 21 -2.38 3.07 -7.53
CA SER A 21 -2.79 1.68 -7.27
C SER A 21 -1.59 0.73 -7.35
N ALA A 22 -0.71 0.88 -8.35
CA ALA A 22 0.49 0.06 -8.47
C ALA A 22 1.52 0.32 -7.35
N GLN A 23 1.65 1.56 -6.88
CA GLN A 23 2.50 1.91 -5.75
C GLN A 23 2.01 1.27 -4.45
N VAL A 24 0.69 1.34 -4.16
CA VAL A 24 0.06 0.66 -3.02
C VAL A 24 0.27 -0.85 -3.11
N GLY A 25 0.02 -1.45 -4.28
CA GLY A 25 0.26 -2.87 -4.54
C GLY A 25 1.72 -3.26 -4.34
N SER A 26 2.66 -2.45 -4.82
CA SER A 26 4.09 -2.73 -4.68
C SER A 26 4.52 -2.73 -3.22
N LEU A 27 4.09 -1.74 -2.43
CA LEU A 27 4.42 -1.68 -1.02
C LEU A 27 3.79 -2.84 -0.23
N LEU A 28 2.55 -3.21 -0.51
CA LEU A 28 1.91 -4.36 0.13
C LEU A 28 2.61 -5.67 -0.22
N ALA A 29 3.07 -5.83 -1.47
CA ALA A 29 3.87 -6.98 -1.88
C ALA A 29 5.21 -7.06 -1.15
N THR A 30 5.82 -5.91 -0.84
CA THR A 30 7.05 -5.85 -0.03
C THR A 30 6.80 -6.32 1.40
N LEU A 31 5.69 -5.92 2.04
CA LEU A 31 5.34 -6.41 3.38
C LEU A 31 5.15 -7.93 3.42
N VAL A 32 4.55 -8.50 2.37
CA VAL A 32 4.44 -9.96 2.20
C VAL A 32 5.82 -10.60 2.06
N LEU A 33 6.72 -10.01 1.27
CA LEU A 33 8.07 -10.54 1.06
C LEU A 33 8.92 -10.51 2.34
N GLU A 34 8.72 -9.52 3.19
CA GLU A 34 9.46 -9.34 4.45
C GLU A 34 8.95 -10.22 5.59
N THR A 35 7.85 -10.96 5.37
CA THR A 35 7.20 -11.77 6.40
C THR A 35 7.22 -13.26 6.02
N VAL A 36 7.53 -14.14 6.98
CA VAL A 36 7.39 -15.58 6.77
C VAL A 36 5.91 -15.95 6.79
N GLY A 37 5.42 -16.51 5.68
CA GLY A 37 4.00 -16.80 5.49
C GLY A 37 3.31 -15.76 4.61
N THR A 38 2.28 -16.16 3.87
CA THR A 38 1.66 -15.30 2.83
C THR A 38 0.67 -14.27 3.37
N GLN A 39 0.22 -14.42 4.62
CA GLN A 39 -0.86 -13.62 5.22
C GLN A 39 -0.53 -13.08 6.62
N GLU A 40 0.69 -13.31 7.13
CA GLU A 40 1.08 -12.92 8.50
C GLU A 40 1.59 -11.47 8.61
N TYR A 41 1.70 -10.77 7.48
CA TYR A 41 2.20 -9.39 7.43
C TYR A 41 1.22 -8.43 8.12
N GLN A 42 1.75 -7.32 8.63
CA GLN A 42 0.94 -6.28 9.28
C GLN A 42 1.00 -4.98 8.46
N VAL A 43 -0.15 -4.34 8.28
CA VAL A 43 -0.24 -3.01 7.68
C VAL A 43 -0.43 -1.99 8.81
N LYS A 44 0.67 -1.41 9.26
CA LYS A 44 0.65 -0.29 10.21
C LYS A 44 0.60 1.00 9.42
N VAL A 45 -0.44 1.82 9.64
CA VAL A 45 -0.72 3.01 8.81
C VAL A 45 0.48 3.96 8.77
N ALA A 46 1.07 4.29 9.92
CA ALA A 46 2.23 5.19 9.98
C ALA A 46 3.40 4.63 9.15
N ASP A 47 3.86 3.41 9.46
CA ASP A 47 4.97 2.76 8.74
C ASP A 47 4.69 2.60 7.25
N PHE A 48 3.44 2.32 6.86
CA PHE A 48 3.06 2.18 5.46
C PHE A 48 3.15 3.52 4.73
N LEU A 49 2.63 4.59 5.32
CA LEU A 49 2.69 5.93 4.72
C LEU A 49 4.12 6.46 4.66
N ASP A 50 4.92 6.28 5.70
CA ASP A 50 6.34 6.68 5.71
C ASP A 50 7.11 5.99 4.58
N ARG A 51 6.95 4.66 4.44
CA ARG A 51 7.61 3.90 3.35
C ARG A 51 7.09 4.27 1.96
N LEU A 52 5.82 4.64 1.84
CA LEU A 52 5.23 5.10 0.59
C LEU A 52 5.84 6.45 0.18
N THR A 53 5.97 7.39 1.13
CA THR A 53 6.65 8.68 0.95
C THR A 53 8.11 8.48 0.56
N ASP A 54 8.84 7.62 1.25
CA ASP A 54 10.26 7.36 0.96
C ASP A 54 10.48 6.79 -0.45
N SER A 55 9.55 5.95 -0.93
CA SER A 55 9.69 5.26 -2.21
C SER A 55 9.16 6.07 -3.39
N TYR A 56 8.08 6.84 -3.18
CA TYR A 56 7.28 7.43 -4.26
C TYR A 56 6.97 8.92 -4.07
N GLY A 57 7.37 9.52 -2.95
CA GLY A 57 7.20 10.94 -2.65
C GLY A 57 5.92 11.28 -1.87
N ALA A 58 5.91 12.50 -1.31
CA ALA A 58 4.84 12.98 -0.43
C ALA A 58 3.47 13.06 -1.12
N ASP A 59 3.42 13.27 -2.45
CA ASP A 59 2.15 13.32 -3.18
C ASP A 59 1.45 11.94 -3.18
N ALA A 60 2.22 10.85 -3.32
CA ALA A 60 1.66 9.50 -3.26
C ALA A 60 1.08 9.19 -1.87
N GLU A 61 1.75 9.63 -0.82
CA GLU A 61 1.28 9.52 0.55
C GLU A 61 0.02 10.36 0.81
N ALA A 62 0.01 11.61 0.36
CA ALA A 62 -1.15 12.50 0.52
C ALA A 62 -2.41 11.95 -0.17
N GLU A 63 -2.25 11.32 -1.34
CA GLU A 63 -3.37 10.69 -2.06
C GLU A 63 -3.85 9.38 -1.38
N VAL A 64 -2.96 8.60 -0.76
CA VAL A 64 -3.30 7.30 -0.16
C VAL A 64 -3.80 7.42 1.29
N ARG A 65 -3.25 8.35 2.09
CA ARG A 65 -3.54 8.55 3.51
C ARG A 65 -5.05 8.57 3.84
N PRO A 66 -5.93 9.25 3.08
CA PRO A 66 -7.36 9.31 3.41
C PRO A 66 -8.07 7.95 3.43
N HIS A 67 -7.51 6.94 2.78
CA HIS A 67 -8.14 5.62 2.62
C HIS A 67 -7.72 4.60 3.70
N LEU A 68 -6.73 4.93 4.53
CA LEU A 68 -6.18 4.02 5.54
C LEU A 68 -6.69 4.30 6.97
N ILE A 69 -7.63 5.23 7.14
CA ILE A 69 -8.20 5.57 8.44
C ILE A 69 -9.30 4.57 8.76
N VAL A 70 -9.13 3.81 9.84
CA VAL A 70 -10.18 3.00 10.47
C VAL A 70 -10.47 3.64 11.83
N GLU A 71 -11.73 3.96 12.10
CA GLU A 71 -12.20 4.37 13.44
C GLU A 71 -11.95 3.28 14.49
#